data_AF-A0A7S4CCH0-F1
#
_entry.id   AF-A0A7S4CCH0-F1
#
_cell.length_a   1.000
_cell.length_b   1.000
_cell.length_c   1.000
_cell.angle_alpha   90.00
_cell.angle_beta   90.00
_cell.angle_gamma   90.00
#
_symmetry.space_group_name_H-M   'P 1'
#
loop_
_entity.id
_entity.type
_entity.pdbx_description
1 polymer ?
#
loop_
_entity_poly.entity_id
_entity_poly.type
_entity_poly.pdbx_seq_one_letter_code
_entity_poly.pdbx_strand_id
1 'polypeptide(L)'
;FFSMQKYTQIRKISRGTRGECSLVLNAEDQQLYVAKEVHLDSLSEVERMAALNEVDIMATLDHPNIIKYVESFVQKKCGTPTKLCIVMEYAEGGDLGKCAKAADGEELSEEDILDRFIEICFAVDYCHQQNIMHRDLKLENVFLTSSGHIKLGDFGM
;
A
#
# COMPACT_ATOMS: atom_id res chain seq x y z
N PHE A 1 8.37 5.83 26.85
CA PHE A 1 8.79 4.42 26.71
C PHE A 1 7.61 3.65 26.11
N PHE A 2 7.55 3.58 24.78
CA PHE A 2 6.51 2.82 24.06
C PHE A 2 6.84 1.33 24.16
N SER A 3 5.91 0.57 24.75
CA SER A 3 6.01 -0.87 24.96
C SER A 3 6.12 -1.62 23.62
N MET A 4 6.86 -2.72 23.64
CA MET A 4 7.18 -3.57 22.50
C MET A 4 5.93 -4.12 21.80
N GLN A 5 5.96 -4.05 20.46
CA GLN A 5 5.11 -4.74 19.49
C GLN A 5 3.64 -4.31 19.39
N LYS A 6 3.39 -3.02 19.07
CA LYS A 6 2.09 -2.58 18.54
C LYS A 6 1.62 -3.47 17.38
N TYR A 7 2.54 -3.84 16.50
CA TYR A 7 2.27 -4.70 15.35
C TYR A 7 2.98 -6.05 15.49
N THR A 8 2.24 -7.14 15.30
CA THR A 8 2.77 -8.51 15.23
C THR A 8 2.74 -8.99 13.78
N GLN A 9 3.89 -9.39 13.23
CA GLN A 9 3.96 -9.92 11.87
C GLN A 9 3.26 -11.28 11.78
N ILE A 10 2.31 -11.38 10.85
CA ILE A 10 1.57 -12.60 10.54
C ILE A 10 2.24 -13.37 9.40
N ARG A 11 2.50 -12.70 8.27
CA ARG A 11 3.18 -13.30 7.12
C ARG A 11 3.85 -12.24 6.24
N LYS A 12 4.84 -12.66 5.46
CA LYS A 12 5.42 -11.81 4.41
C LYS A 12 4.52 -11.83 3.17
N ILE A 13 4.24 -10.66 2.61
CA ILE A 13 3.41 -10.50 1.40
C ILE A 13 4.31 -10.43 0.17
N SER A 14 5.35 -9.59 0.22
CA SER A 14 6.27 -9.41 -0.90
C SER A 14 7.66 -8.97 -0.43
N ARG A 15 8.65 -9.21 -1.29
CA ARG A 15 10.01 -8.71 -1.12
C ARG A 15 10.38 -7.95 -2.39
N GLY A 16 10.60 -6.64 -2.25
CA GLY A 16 11.05 -5.76 -3.31
C GLY A 16 12.55 -5.46 -3.20
N THR A 17 13.07 -4.75 -4.19
CA THR A 17 14.45 -4.22 -4.18
C THR A 17 14.66 -3.18 -3.09
N ARG A 18 13.63 -2.39 -2.76
CA ARG A 18 13.68 -1.28 -1.80
C ARG A 18 13.22 -1.65 -0.38
N GLY A 19 12.78 -2.89 -0.18
CA GLY A 19 12.38 -3.40 1.14
C GLY A 19 11.35 -4.53 1.09
N GLU A 20 10.61 -4.73 2.17
CA GLU A 20 9.65 -5.83 2.32
C GLU A 20 8.28 -5.36 2.78
N CYS A 21 7.22 -6.02 2.28
CA CYS A 21 5.85 -5.80 2.75
C CYS A 21 5.40 -7.02 3.54
N SER A 22 4.87 -6.78 4.74
CA SER A 22 4.36 -7.82 5.64
C SER A 22 2.93 -7.53 6.07
N LEU A 23 2.13 -8.58 6.18
CA LEU A 23 0.85 -8.54 6.86
C LEU A 23 1.11 -8.53 8.37
N VAL A 24 0.53 -7.56 9.07
CA VAL A 24 0.70 -7.39 10.51
C VAL A 24 -0.65 -7.28 11.20
N LEU A 25 -0.74 -7.76 12.44
CA LEU A 25 -1.88 -7.60 13.32
C LEU A 25 -1.57 -6.48 14.32
N ASN A 26 -2.43 -5.47 14.40
CA ASN A 26 -2.33 -4.44 15.43
C ASN A 26 -2.90 -4.97 16.76
N ALA A 27 -2.13 -4.88 17.83
CA ALA A 27 -2.53 -5.34 19.15
C ALA A 27 -3.63 -4.48 19.78
N GLU A 28 -3.78 -3.22 19.35
CA GLU A 28 -4.72 -2.26 19.94
C GLU A 28 -6.17 -2.46 19.47
N ASP A 29 -6.38 -2.60 18.15
CA ASP A 29 -7.71 -2.74 17.53
C ASP A 29 -8.00 -4.15 16.98
N GLN A 30 -7.02 -5.05 17.05
CA GLN A 30 -7.10 -6.42 16.52
C GLN A 30 -7.37 -6.47 15.00
N GLN A 31 -7.00 -5.42 14.26
CA GLN A 31 -7.15 -5.34 12.81
C GLN A 31 -5.85 -5.71 12.07
N LEU A 32 -6.03 -6.19 10.83
CA LEU A 32 -4.93 -6.50 9.94
C LEU A 32 -4.53 -5.27 9.12
N TYR A 33 -3.21 -5.09 8.97
CA TYR A 33 -2.61 -4.01 8.20
C TYR A 33 -1.44 -4.52 7.35
N VAL A 34 -1.03 -3.72 6.38
CA VAL A 34 0.23 -3.92 5.67
C VAL A 34 1.29 -3.00 6.25
N ALA A 35 2.45 -3.56 6.59
CA ALA A 35 3.66 -2.83 6.94
C ALA A 35 4.64 -2.90 5.77
N LYS A 36 4.89 -1.76 5.11
CA LYS A 36 5.93 -1.57 4.08
C LYS A 36 7.19 -1.05 4.75
N GLU A 37 8.25 -1.85 4.75
CA GLU A 37 9.56 -1.47 5.27
C GLU A 37 10.43 -0.94 4.14
N VAL A 38 11.08 0.21 4.35
CA VAL A 38 12.05 0.80 3.42
C VAL A 38 13.40 0.95 4.14
N HIS A 39 14.46 0.40 3.56
CA HIS A 39 15.80 0.45 4.14
C HIS A 39 16.46 1.81 3.84
N LEU A 40 16.44 2.74 4.79
CA LEU A 40 16.89 4.11 4.58
C LEU A 40 18.40 4.20 4.33
N ASP A 41 19.20 3.34 4.95
CA ASP A 41 20.67 3.38 4.81
C ASP A 41 21.16 2.90 3.44
N SER A 42 20.32 2.22 2.66
CA SER A 42 20.63 1.82 1.28
C SER A 42 20.23 2.86 0.22
N LEU A 43 19.62 3.97 0.63
CA LEU A 43 19.14 5.01 -0.27
C LEU A 43 20.11 6.19 -0.33
N SER A 44 20.23 6.81 -1.50
CA SER A 44 20.80 8.14 -1.62
C SER A 44 19.95 9.18 -0.87
N GLU A 45 20.49 10.38 -0.61
CA GLU A 45 19.71 11.44 0.05
C GLU A 45 18.45 11.82 -0.75
N VAL A 46 18.54 11.80 -2.08
CA VAL A 46 17.41 12.09 -2.97
C VAL A 46 16.33 11.02 -2.83
N GLU A 47 16.70 9.74 -2.85
CA GLU A 47 15.75 8.63 -2.66
C GLU A 47 15.15 8.61 -1.25
N ARG A 48 15.93 8.98 -0.23
CA ARG A 48 15.43 9.11 1.14
C ARG A 48 14.37 10.21 1.24
N MET A 49 14.61 11.35 0.59
CA MET A 49 13.64 12.45 0.54
C MET A 49 12.38 12.03 -0.22
N ALA A 50 12.52 11.32 -1.34
CA ALA A 50 11.39 10.79 -2.10
C ALA A 50 10.53 9.83 -1.26
N ALA A 51 11.14 8.92 -0.51
CA ALA A 51 10.43 7.99 0.37
C ALA A 51 9.67 8.70 1.51
N LEU A 52 10.23 9.78 2.07
CA LEU A 52 9.53 10.59 3.08
C LEU A 52 8.38 11.40 2.46
N ASN A 53 8.59 11.96 1.28
CA ASN A 53 7.54 12.67 0.54
C ASN A 53 6.39 11.74 0.14
N GLU A 54 6.66 10.46 -0.17
CA GLU A 54 5.63 9.44 -0.39
C GLU A 54 4.73 9.29 0.83
N VAL A 55 5.31 9.24 2.03
CA VAL A 55 4.56 9.19 3.30
C VAL A 55 3.70 10.43 3.47
N ASP A 56 4.25 11.62 3.24
CA ASP A 56 3.51 12.88 3.38
C ASP A 56 2.32 12.93 2.41
N ILE A 57 2.50 12.51 1.15
CA ILE A 57 1.42 12.40 0.16
C ILE A 57 0.35 11.43 0.65
N MET A 58 0.73 10.20 0.99
CA MET A 58 -0.21 9.16 1.45
C MET A 58 -1.01 9.60 2.67
N ALA A 59 -0.40 10.36 3.59
CA ALA A 59 -1.07 10.88 4.78
C ALA A 59 -2.14 11.94 4.49
N THR A 60 -2.12 12.56 3.30
CA THR A 60 -3.13 13.56 2.88
C THR A 60 -4.32 12.96 2.14
N LEU A 61 -4.22 11.71 1.68
CA LEU A 61 -5.25 11.06 0.89
C LEU A 61 -6.26 10.34 1.80
N ASP A 62 -7.55 10.66 1.64
CA ASP A 62 -8.66 9.96 2.31
C ASP A 62 -9.81 9.79 1.32
N HIS A 63 -9.88 8.62 0.68
CA HIS A 63 -10.88 8.28 -0.33
C HIS A 63 -11.24 6.78 -0.23
N PRO A 64 -12.51 6.38 -0.38
CA PRO A 64 -12.92 4.98 -0.23
C PRO A 64 -12.17 4.01 -1.16
N ASN A 65 -11.81 4.45 -2.38
CA ASN A 65 -11.10 3.66 -3.37
C ASN A 65 -9.57 3.89 -3.38
N ILE A 66 -8.99 4.43 -2.30
CA ILE A 66 -7.54 4.55 -2.12
C ILE A 66 -7.13 3.80 -0.84
N ILE A 67 -5.98 3.12 -0.87
CA ILE A 67 -5.39 2.48 0.31
C ILE A 67 -5.13 3.53 1.37
N LYS A 68 -5.77 3.36 2.53
CA LYS A 68 -5.65 4.33 3.62
C LYS A 68 -4.29 4.23 4.31
N TYR A 69 -3.62 5.37 4.46
CA TYR A 69 -2.48 5.53 5.36
C TYR A 69 -2.94 5.45 6.82
N VAL A 70 -2.18 4.73 7.66
CA VAL A 70 -2.45 4.61 9.09
C VAL A 70 -1.42 5.40 9.89
N GLU A 71 -0.15 5.02 9.78
CA GLU A 71 0.96 5.69 10.45
C GLU A 71 2.31 5.31 9.83
N SER A 72 3.37 6.01 10.24
CA SER A 72 4.74 5.66 9.89
C SER A 72 5.69 5.96 11.05
N PHE A 73 6.78 5.20 11.11
CA PHE A 73 7.79 5.37 12.14
C PHE A 73 9.16 4.85 11.66
N VAL A 74 10.22 5.42 12.21
CA VAL A 74 11.59 5.00 11.93
C VAL A 74 12.05 4.00 12.98
N GLN A 75 12.42 2.80 12.55
CA GLN A 75 13.02 1.77 13.40
C GLN A 75 14.54 1.81 13.29
N LYS A 76 15.20 2.09 14.42
CA LYS A 76 16.65 2.04 14.58
C LYS A 76 17.00 0.96 15.59
N LYS A 77 17.77 -0.04 15.17
CA LYS A 77 18.29 -1.09 16.05
C LYS A 77 19.79 -1.24 15.84
N CYS A 78 20.53 -1.33 16.95
CA CYS A 78 21.99 -1.41 16.92
C CYS A 78 22.44 -2.63 16.10
N GLY A 79 23.33 -2.40 15.12
CA GLY A 79 23.84 -3.45 14.24
C GLY A 79 22.92 -3.84 13.08
N THR A 80 21.80 -3.14 12.86
CA THR A 80 20.93 -3.34 11.70
C THR A 80 20.67 -2.02 10.96
N PRO A 81 20.39 -2.03 9.64
CA PRO A 81 20.05 -0.83 8.91
C PRO A 81 18.84 -0.10 9.51
N THR A 82 18.85 1.22 9.44
CA THR A 82 17.70 2.07 9.76
C THR A 82 16.59 1.80 8.75
N LYS A 83 15.38 1.56 9.25
CA LYS A 83 14.20 1.29 8.41
C LYS A 83 13.12 2.33 8.66
N LEU A 84 12.47 2.78 7.59
CA LEU A 84 11.18 3.46 7.67
C LEU A 84 10.10 2.39 7.53
N CYS A 85 9.19 2.32 8.49
CA CYS A 85 8.01 1.47 8.44
C CYS A 85 6.79 2.33 8.15
N ILE A 86 6.01 1.95 7.13
CA ILE A 86 4.77 2.61 6.72
C ILE A 86 3.65 1.60 6.90
N VAL A 87 2.69 1.92 7.75
CA VAL A 87 1.52 1.09 8.03
C VAL A 87 0.33 1.62 7.23
N MET A 88 -0.33 0.73 6.51
CA MET A 88 -1.44 1.04 5.62
C MET A 88 -2.54 -0.02 5.69
N GLU A 89 -3.73 0.35 5.23
CA GLU A 89 -4.88 -0.54 5.08
C GLU A 89 -4.50 -1.82 4.32
N TYR A 90 -5.03 -2.95 4.79
CA TYR A 90 -4.92 -4.23 4.09
C TYR A 90 -6.17 -4.49 3.25
N ALA A 91 -5.97 -4.67 1.94
CA ALA A 91 -7.01 -5.10 1.02
C ALA A 91 -6.92 -6.62 0.81
N GLU A 92 -7.93 -7.36 1.28
CA GLU A 92 -7.87 -8.82 1.46
C GLU A 92 -7.92 -9.62 0.16
N GLY A 93 -8.53 -9.04 -0.89
CA GLY A 93 -8.69 -9.64 -2.20
C GLY A 93 -7.42 -9.67 -3.05
N GLY A 94 -6.32 -9.05 -2.58
CA GLY A 94 -5.05 -9.02 -3.30
C GLY A 94 -5.07 -8.05 -4.48
N ASP A 95 -4.04 -8.13 -5.34
CA ASP A 95 -3.91 -7.25 -6.52
C ASP A 95 -4.67 -7.77 -7.74
N LEU A 96 -5.27 -6.86 -8.51
CA LEU A 96 -6.01 -7.18 -9.72
C LEU A 96 -5.14 -7.88 -10.78
N GLY A 97 -3.83 -7.61 -10.79
CA GLY A 97 -2.89 -8.27 -11.70
C GLY A 97 -2.85 -9.79 -11.50
N LYS A 98 -2.86 -10.25 -10.25
CA LYS A 98 -2.98 -11.68 -9.92
C LYS A 98 -4.37 -12.22 -10.20
N CYS A 99 -5.43 -11.47 -9.89
CA CYS A 99 -6.80 -11.90 -10.19
C CYS A 99 -7.00 -12.14 -11.69
N ALA A 100 -6.53 -11.22 -12.54
CA ALA A 100 -6.62 -11.35 -13.99
C ALA A 100 -5.83 -12.56 -14.52
N LYS A 101 -4.66 -12.86 -13.94
CA LYS A 101 -3.86 -14.05 -14.30
C LYS A 101 -4.49 -15.36 -13.84
N ALA A 102 -5.15 -15.35 -12.68
CA ALA A 102 -5.76 -16.53 -12.08
C ALA A 102 -7.08 -16.96 -12.76
N ALA A 103 -7.71 -16.06 -13.50
CA ALA A 103 -8.96 -16.32 -14.19
C ALA A 103 -8.83 -17.34 -15.36
N ASP A 104 -7.62 -17.77 -15.73
CA ASP A 104 -7.33 -18.86 -16.68
C ASP A 104 -8.15 -18.80 -18.00
N GLY A 105 -8.43 -17.59 -18.49
CA GLY A 105 -9.20 -17.37 -19.72
C GLY A 105 -10.71 -17.22 -19.54
N GLU A 106 -11.24 -17.40 -18.33
CA GLU A 106 -12.59 -16.95 -17.98
C GLU A 106 -12.56 -15.41 -17.86
N GLU A 107 -13.13 -14.73 -18.85
CA GLU A 107 -13.19 -13.27 -18.85
C GLU A 107 -14.06 -12.78 -17.69
N LEU A 108 -13.58 -11.76 -16.96
CA LEU A 108 -14.43 -11.00 -16.06
C LEU A 108 -15.62 -10.46 -16.87
N SER A 109 -16.81 -10.43 -16.26
CA SER A 109 -17.96 -9.84 -16.92
C SER A 109 -17.67 -8.38 -17.29
N GLU A 110 -18.21 -7.91 -18.41
CA GLU A 110 -18.04 -6.51 -18.83
C GLU A 110 -18.56 -5.55 -17.75
N GLU A 111 -19.61 -5.94 -17.03
CA GLU A 111 -20.17 -5.22 -15.88
C GLU A 111 -19.13 -5.09 -14.75
N ASP A 112 -18.50 -6.20 -14.34
CA ASP A 112 -17.45 -6.17 -13.30
C ASP A 112 -16.24 -5.32 -13.71
N ILE A 113 -15.88 -5.34 -15.00
CA ILE A 113 -14.77 -4.54 -15.53
C ILE A 113 -15.14 -3.06 -15.47
N LEU A 114 -16.34 -2.69 -15.91
CA LEU A 114 -16.81 -1.31 -15.92
C LEU A 114 -16.94 -0.75 -14.49
N ASP A 115 -17.51 -1.52 -13.56
CA ASP A 115 -17.64 -1.10 -12.16
C ASP A 115 -16.28 -0.80 -11.53
N ARG A 116 -15.31 -1.71 -11.69
CA ARG A 116 -13.94 -1.50 -11.20
C ARG A 116 -13.24 -0.34 -11.89
N PHE A 117 -13.46 -0.19 -13.20
CA PHE A 117 -12.88 0.93 -13.96
C PHE A 117 -13.42 2.27 -13.47
N ILE A 118 -14.72 2.37 -13.19
CA ILE A 118 -15.36 3.56 -12.63
C ILE A 118 -14.76 3.91 -11.26
N GLU A 119 -14.58 2.92 -10.38
CA GLU A 119 -13.96 3.16 -9.07
C GLU A 119 -12.49 3.62 -9.17
N ILE A 120 -11.73 3.07 -10.13
CA ILE A 120 -10.38 3.55 -10.45
C ILE A 120 -10.44 5.01 -10.93
N CYS A 121 -11.39 5.36 -11.80
CA CYS A 121 -11.57 6.74 -12.24
C CYS A 121 -11.87 7.68 -11.08
N PHE A 122 -12.72 7.30 -10.11
CA PHE A 122 -12.98 8.12 -8.93
C PHE A 122 -11.73 8.30 -8.06
N ALA A 123 -10.95 7.24 -7.82
CA ALA A 123 -9.69 7.34 -7.08
C ALA A 123 -8.70 8.29 -7.77
N VAL A 124 -8.55 8.18 -9.09
CA VAL A 124 -7.64 9.02 -9.89
C VAL A 124 -8.11 10.47 -9.94
N ASP A 125 -9.40 10.70 -10.15
CA ASP A 125 -9.98 12.05 -10.15
C ASP A 125 -9.74 12.75 -8.81
N TYR A 126 -9.98 12.05 -7.69
CA TYR A 126 -9.67 12.57 -6.36
C TYR A 126 -8.18 12.95 -6.22
N CYS A 127 -7.26 12.08 -6.66
CA CYS A 127 -5.83 12.39 -6.62
C CYS A 127 -5.51 13.67 -7.41
N HIS A 128 -6.07 13.81 -8.61
CA HIS A 128 -5.85 14.99 -9.45
C HIS A 128 -6.41 16.26 -8.81
N GLN A 129 -7.56 16.20 -8.13
CA GLN A 129 -8.10 17.32 -7.36
C GLN A 129 -7.17 17.75 -6.21
N GLN A 130 -6.40 16.81 -5.65
CA GLN A 130 -5.35 17.08 -4.66
C GLN A 130 -4.00 17.47 -5.29
N ASN A 131 -3.93 17.69 -6.61
CA ASN A 131 -2.70 17.96 -7.38
C ASN A 131 -1.65 16.82 -7.29
N ILE A 132 -2.11 15.58 -7.10
CA ILE A 132 -1.26 14.39 -7.01
C ILE A 132 -1.43 13.56 -8.29
N MET A 133 -0.32 13.23 -8.94
CA MET A 133 -0.29 12.27 -10.05
C MET A 133 0.19 10.91 -9.54
N HIS A 134 -0.55 9.84 -9.83
CA HIS A 134 -0.19 8.49 -9.38
C HIS A 134 1.12 7.96 -10.01
N ARG A 135 1.35 8.24 -11.30
CA ARG A 135 2.54 7.91 -12.11
C ARG A 135 2.85 6.41 -12.34
N ASP A 136 2.35 5.51 -11.51
CA ASP A 136 2.54 4.05 -11.67
C ASP A 136 1.20 3.28 -11.69
N LEU A 137 0.24 3.76 -12.50
CA LEU A 137 -1.08 3.13 -12.58
C LEU A 137 -1.01 1.82 -13.39
N LYS A 138 -1.10 0.69 -12.70
CA LYS A 138 -1.11 -0.67 -13.25
C LYS A 138 -1.92 -1.60 -12.36
N LEU A 139 -2.31 -2.78 -12.87
CA LEU A 139 -3.17 -3.72 -12.14
C LEU A 139 -2.52 -4.28 -10.87
N GLU A 140 -1.19 -4.32 -10.79
CA GLU A 140 -0.46 -4.73 -9.59
C GLU A 140 -0.58 -3.72 -8.43
N ASN A 141 -0.99 -2.48 -8.74
CA ASN A 141 -1.16 -1.38 -7.78
C ASN A 141 -2.65 -1.09 -7.48
N VAL A 142 -3.56 -1.88 -8.06
CA VAL A 142 -5.00 -1.84 -7.75
C VAL A 142 -5.36 -3.09 -6.98
N PHE A 143 -5.77 -2.91 -5.73
CA PHE A 143 -6.11 -4.01 -4.82
C PHE A 143 -7.62 -4.18 -4.71
N LEU A 144 -8.07 -5.36 -4.30
CA LEU A 144 -9.47 -5.64 -4.02
C LEU A 144 -9.70 -5.82 -2.53
N THR A 145 -10.80 -5.27 -2.03
CA THR A 145 -11.37 -5.60 -0.72
C THR A 145 -12.08 -6.95 -0.76
N SER A 146 -12.39 -7.54 0.39
CA SER A 146 -13.20 -8.77 0.47
C SER A 146 -14.60 -8.64 -0.16
N SER A 147 -15.14 -7.42 -0.26
CA SER A 147 -16.44 -7.14 -0.88
C SER A 147 -16.36 -6.82 -2.38
N GLY A 148 -15.18 -6.86 -2.99
CA GLY A 148 -15.00 -6.66 -4.43
C GLY A 148 -14.76 -5.22 -4.88
N HIS A 149 -14.77 -4.25 -3.97
CA HIS A 149 -14.40 -2.85 -4.27
C HIS A 149 -12.89 -2.69 -4.43
N ILE A 150 -12.47 -1.78 -5.30
CA ILE A 150 -11.06 -1.49 -5.54
C ILE A 150 -10.48 -0.56 -4.47
N LYS A 151 -9.17 -0.70 -4.27
CA LYS A 151 -8.31 0.19 -3.50
C LYS A 151 -7.04 0.47 -4.31
N LEU A 152 -6.88 1.71 -4.78
CA LEU A 152 -5.66 2.17 -5.46
C LEU A 152 -4.56 2.39 -4.42
N GLY A 153 -3.38 1.82 -4.64
CA GLY A 153 -2.22 2.00 -3.77
C GLY A 153 -0.91 2.15 -4.55
N ASP A 154 0.19 2.26 -3.81
CA ASP A 154 1.55 2.45 -4.35
C ASP A 154 1.68 3.68 -5.28
N PHE A 155 1.54 4.85 -4.67
CA PHE A 155 1.79 6.15 -5.30
C PHE A 155 3.28 6.29 -5.57
N GLY A 156 3.70 5.87 -6.76
CA GLY A 156 5.09 5.78 -7.16
C GLY A 156 5.90 7.06 -6.92
N MET A 157 7.16 6.86 -6.50
CA MET A 157 8.20 7.89 -6.33
C MET A 157 8.56 8.59 -7.65
#